data_AF-A0A9D5K4E4-F1
#
_entry.id   AF-A0A9D5K4E4-F1
#
_cell.length_a   1.000
_cell.length_b   1.000
_cell.length_c   1.000
_cell.angle_alpha   90.00
_cell.angle_beta   90.00
_cell.angle_gamma   90.00
#
_symmetry.space_group_name_H-M   'P 1'
#
loop_
_entity.id
_entity.type
_entity.pdbx_description
1 polymer ?
#
loop_
_entity_poly.entity_id
_entity_poly.type
_entity_poly.pdbx_seq_one_letter_code
_entity_poly.pdbx_strand_id
1 'polypeptide(L)'
;MLTFAERVFAFLLDEHKIDDEIASNMRAWRHSGFSVDNSVRIDKGDHAGMQRLIQYIARCPFSLTRMVSTTKDGKIIYRASHAQCIPFPLSGDTTLMKGMPRNYELYDPLDFLAEVTQHIPDKGEHQIRYYGWYSNKKRGQNLKKMAKLAHASGSGEPDTPYRRKCRMTWAALIRAVFEVDPLKCPTCGGTMKIVSFIEEDVVIEKILRHCKLWKDFPARPPPVERIVTPVLIT
;
A
#
# COMPACT_ATOMS: atom_id res chain seq x y z
N MET A 1 16.83 32.04 -9.82
CA MET A 1 15.96 31.34 -8.84
C MET A 1 16.86 30.53 -7.93
N LEU A 2 16.68 30.60 -6.61
CA LEU A 2 17.34 29.69 -5.66
C LEU A 2 16.90 28.24 -5.95
N THR A 3 17.85 27.31 -5.91
CA THR A 3 17.58 25.87 -6.02
C THR A 3 16.71 25.39 -4.86
N PHE A 4 16.09 24.22 -4.99
CA PHE A 4 15.31 23.63 -3.91
C PHE A 4 16.12 23.52 -2.60
N ALA A 5 17.38 23.06 -2.70
CA ALA A 5 18.31 23.00 -1.56
C ALA A 5 18.46 24.34 -0.85
N GLU A 6 18.73 25.43 -1.59
CA GLU A 6 18.93 26.74 -0.98
C GLU A 6 17.67 27.28 -0.30
N ARG A 7 16.47 26.99 -0.85
CA ARG A 7 15.21 27.35 -0.19
C ARG A 7 15.01 26.57 1.11
N VAL A 8 15.36 25.29 1.13
CA VAL A 8 15.27 24.46 2.34
C VAL A 8 16.26 24.94 3.40
N PHE A 9 17.51 25.23 3.02
CA PHE A 9 18.51 25.73 3.97
C PHE A 9 18.16 27.11 4.50
N ALA A 10 17.69 28.04 3.65
CA ALA A 10 17.21 29.34 4.10
C ALA A 10 16.06 29.20 5.11
N PHE A 11 15.08 28.33 4.83
CA PHE A 11 13.98 28.06 5.76
C PHE A 11 14.46 27.47 7.09
N LEU A 12 15.41 26.53 7.08
CA LEU A 12 15.92 25.91 8.31
C LEU A 12 16.78 26.85 9.15
N LEU A 13 17.51 27.76 8.52
CA LEU A 13 18.29 28.82 9.19
C LEU A 13 17.35 29.86 9.84
N ASP A 14 16.31 30.29 9.11
CA ASP A 14 15.29 31.24 9.60
C ASP A 14 14.53 30.67 10.82
N GLU A 15 14.23 29.37 10.80
CA GLU A 15 13.59 28.66 11.91
C GLU A 15 14.56 28.23 13.03
N HIS A 16 15.83 28.66 12.96
CA HIS A 16 16.91 28.31 13.88
C HIS A 16 17.04 26.80 14.16
N LYS A 17 16.81 25.97 13.13
CA LYS A 17 16.94 24.50 13.20
C LYS A 17 18.35 24.01 12.91
N ILE A 18 19.10 24.80 12.16
CA ILE A 18 20.51 24.61 11.84
C ILE A 18 21.21 25.96 11.96
N ASP A 19 22.53 25.94 12.13
CA ASP A 19 23.38 27.13 12.06
C ASP A 19 24.09 27.22 10.69
N ASP A 20 24.75 28.35 10.44
CA ASP A 20 25.47 28.61 9.19
C ASP A 20 26.62 27.62 8.94
N GLU A 21 27.21 27.07 10.01
CA GLU A 21 28.29 26.09 9.93
C GLU A 21 27.76 24.74 9.41
N ILE A 22 26.67 24.25 10.00
CA ILE A 22 25.98 23.02 9.57
C ILE A 22 25.47 23.18 8.14
N ALA A 23 24.83 24.31 7.82
CA ALA A 23 24.34 24.57 6.46
C ALA A 23 25.49 24.55 5.43
N SER A 24 26.63 25.15 5.76
CA SER A 24 27.83 25.16 4.90
C SER A 24 28.42 23.76 4.72
N ASN A 25 28.47 22.95 5.78
CA ASN A 25 28.90 21.56 5.70
C ASN A 25 27.99 20.73 4.78
N MET A 26 26.66 20.84 4.96
CA MET A 26 25.68 20.13 4.14
C MET A 26 25.73 20.52 2.66
N ARG A 27 26.04 21.79 2.34
CA ARG A 27 26.27 22.24 0.96
C ARG A 27 27.49 21.59 0.31
N ALA A 28 28.51 21.25 1.09
CA ALA A 28 29.73 20.62 0.60
C ALA A 28 29.55 19.12 0.26
N TRP A 29 28.43 18.50 0.63
CA TRP A 29 28.20 17.08 0.35
C TRP A 29 27.95 16.83 -1.13
N ARG A 30 28.72 15.90 -1.71
CA ARG A 30 28.58 15.47 -3.12
C ARG A 30 27.16 15.00 -3.48
N HIS A 31 26.48 14.36 -2.53
CA HIS A 31 25.08 13.93 -2.66
C HIS A 31 24.29 14.38 -1.44
N SER A 32 24.07 15.69 -1.31
CA SER A 32 23.44 16.29 -0.13
C SER A 32 22.02 15.78 0.18
N GLY A 33 21.36 15.14 -0.79
CA GLY A 33 19.98 14.65 -0.67
C GLY A 33 18.92 15.73 -0.86
N PHE A 34 19.32 17.00 -1.05
CA PHE A 34 18.42 18.13 -1.28
C PHE A 34 18.25 18.45 -2.77
N SER A 35 18.17 17.43 -3.61
CA SER A 35 17.84 17.59 -5.03
C SER A 35 16.42 17.08 -5.27
N VAL A 36 15.59 17.92 -5.89
CA VAL A 36 14.25 17.54 -6.33
C VAL A 36 14.20 17.82 -7.82
N ASP A 37 14.03 16.76 -8.62
CA ASP A 37 13.68 16.91 -10.02
C ASP A 37 12.22 17.37 -10.11
N ASN A 38 12.03 18.58 -10.63
CA ASN A 38 10.71 19.20 -10.83
C ASN A 38 10.44 19.42 -12.32
N SER A 39 11.12 18.66 -13.20
CA SER A 39 10.89 18.69 -14.65
C SER A 39 9.49 18.19 -15.03
N VAL A 40 8.93 17.27 -14.23
CA VAL A 40 7.56 16.77 -14.39
C VAL A 40 6.67 17.35 -13.29
N ARG A 41 5.79 18.27 -13.67
CA ARG A 41 4.81 18.91 -12.78
C ARG A 41 3.41 18.76 -13.34
N ILE A 42 2.45 18.51 -12.47
CA ILE A 42 1.02 18.50 -12.79
C ILE A 42 0.39 19.73 -12.14
N ASP A 43 -0.04 20.68 -12.95
CA ASP A 43 -0.67 21.90 -12.46
C ASP A 43 -2.11 21.67 -11.99
N LYS A 44 -2.58 22.60 -11.16
CA LYS A 44 -3.97 22.58 -10.69
C LYS A 44 -4.91 22.70 -11.91
N GLY A 45 -5.74 21.68 -12.11
CA GLY A 45 -6.67 21.59 -13.24
C GLY A 45 -6.12 20.87 -14.47
N ASP A 46 -4.87 20.39 -14.47
CA ASP A 46 -4.34 19.54 -15.52
C ASP A 46 -4.87 18.09 -15.38
N HIS A 47 -6.12 17.90 -15.81
CA HIS A 47 -6.78 16.61 -15.81
C HIS A 47 -6.04 15.58 -16.68
N ALA A 48 -5.42 16.01 -17.78
CA ALA A 48 -4.68 15.12 -18.67
C ALA A 48 -3.38 14.63 -18.02
N GLY A 49 -2.64 15.52 -17.34
CA GLY A 49 -1.48 15.15 -16.54
C GLY A 49 -1.82 14.21 -15.39
N MET A 50 -2.91 14.50 -14.68
CA MET A 50 -3.41 13.60 -13.63
C MET A 50 -3.77 12.22 -14.18
N GLN A 51 -4.45 12.16 -15.33
CA GLN A 51 -4.77 10.89 -15.99
C GLN A 51 -3.50 10.11 -16.37
N ARG A 52 -2.49 10.75 -16.95
CA ARG A 52 -1.21 10.10 -17.29
C ARG A 52 -0.52 9.53 -16.05
N LEU A 53 -0.52 10.26 -14.93
CA LEU A 53 0.03 9.79 -13.66
C LEU A 53 -0.74 8.57 -13.14
N ILE A 54 -2.08 8.62 -13.16
CA ILE A 54 -2.91 7.49 -12.73
C ILE A 54 -2.65 6.27 -13.63
N GLN A 55 -2.58 6.45 -14.94
CA GLN A 55 -2.25 5.37 -15.89
C GLN A 55 -0.86 4.78 -15.61
N TYR A 56 0.11 5.63 -15.26
CA TYR A 56 1.44 5.18 -14.88
C TYR A 56 1.42 4.36 -13.59
N ILE A 57 0.73 4.83 -12.54
CA ILE A 57 0.60 4.11 -11.26
C ILE A 57 -0.17 2.80 -11.42
N ALA A 58 -1.23 2.80 -12.23
CA ALA A 58 -2.04 1.62 -12.52
C ALA A 58 -1.42 0.69 -13.57
N ARG A 59 -0.24 1.03 -14.10
CA ARG A 59 0.43 0.23 -15.11
C ARG A 59 0.83 -1.11 -14.50
N CYS A 60 0.48 -2.18 -15.21
CA CYS A 60 0.96 -3.52 -14.87
C CYS A 60 2.51 -3.53 -14.84
N PRO A 61 3.15 -4.09 -13.80
CA PRO A 61 4.62 -4.13 -13.72
C PRO A 61 5.23 -5.01 -14.82
N PHE A 62 4.44 -5.88 -15.44
CA PHE A 62 4.83 -6.71 -16.57
C PHE A 62 4.12 -6.32 -17.87
N SER A 63 4.79 -6.56 -19.00
CA SER A 63 4.22 -6.35 -20.33
C SER A 63 4.12 -7.69 -21.06
N LEU A 64 2.92 -8.08 -21.44
CA LEU A 64 2.69 -9.29 -22.23
C LEU A 64 3.42 -9.23 -23.58
N THR A 65 3.54 -8.04 -24.19
CA THR A 65 4.28 -7.84 -25.44
C THR A 65 5.79 -8.14 -25.30
N ARG A 66 6.32 -8.07 -24.07
CA ARG A 66 7.71 -8.42 -23.76
C ARG A 66 7.90 -9.92 -23.49
N MET A 67 6.81 -10.67 -23.29
CA MET A 67 6.83 -12.12 -23.22
C MET A 67 6.84 -12.68 -24.64
N VAL A 68 8.00 -13.14 -25.09
CA VAL A 68 8.22 -13.44 -26.52
C VAL A 68 7.64 -14.79 -26.90
N SER A 69 7.95 -15.84 -26.13
CA SER A 69 7.46 -17.19 -26.38
C SER A 69 7.85 -18.14 -25.25
N THR A 70 7.24 -19.32 -25.27
CA THR A 70 7.72 -20.50 -24.56
C THR A 70 8.71 -21.26 -25.45
N THR A 71 9.89 -21.65 -24.93
CA THR A 71 10.83 -22.50 -25.66
C THR A 71 10.26 -23.91 -25.85
N LYS A 72 10.91 -24.75 -26.67
CA LYS A 72 10.52 -26.17 -26.84
C LYS A 72 10.48 -26.94 -25.51
N ASP A 73 11.32 -26.52 -24.56
CA ASP A 73 11.44 -27.14 -23.23
C ASP A 73 10.49 -26.52 -22.18
N GLY A 74 9.60 -25.61 -22.58
CA GLY A 74 8.64 -25.00 -21.65
C GLY A 74 9.13 -23.74 -20.93
N LYS A 75 10.36 -23.26 -21.19
CA LYS A 75 10.91 -22.05 -20.54
C LYS A 75 10.31 -20.78 -21.12
N ILE A 76 10.20 -19.71 -20.33
CA ILE A 76 9.60 -18.44 -20.72
C ILE A 76 10.70 -17.43 -21.05
N ILE A 77 10.63 -16.82 -22.23
CA ILE A 77 11.54 -15.73 -22.63
C ILE A 77 10.87 -14.37 -22.35
N TYR A 78 11.47 -13.57 -21.47
CA TYR A 78 11.02 -12.21 -21.18
C TYR A 78 12.05 -11.18 -21.62
N ARG A 79 11.69 -10.33 -22.58
CA ARG A 79 12.58 -9.32 -23.16
C ARG A 79 12.68 -8.09 -22.26
N ALA A 80 13.86 -7.47 -22.17
CA ALA A 80 14.07 -6.16 -21.60
C ALA A 80 13.35 -5.07 -22.44
N SER A 81 13.06 -3.92 -21.83
CA SER A 81 12.51 -2.77 -22.55
C SER A 81 13.52 -2.11 -23.49
N HIS A 82 14.80 -2.16 -23.12
CA HIS A 82 15.88 -1.60 -23.92
C HIS A 82 16.39 -2.64 -24.93
N ALA A 83 16.60 -2.21 -26.17
CA ALA A 83 17.13 -3.08 -27.22
C ALA A 83 18.60 -3.45 -26.99
N GLN A 84 19.36 -2.59 -26.33
CA GLN A 84 20.76 -2.82 -26.01
C GLN A 84 20.90 -3.89 -24.92
N CYS A 85 21.86 -4.80 -25.11
CA CYS A 85 22.22 -5.77 -24.10
C CYS A 85 22.98 -5.07 -22.97
N ILE A 86 22.41 -5.11 -21.76
CA ILE A 86 23.01 -4.51 -20.58
C ILE A 86 23.29 -5.64 -19.58
N PRO A 87 24.50 -5.72 -19.00
CA PRO A 87 24.77 -6.67 -17.93
C PRO A 87 24.01 -6.25 -16.66
N PHE A 88 23.29 -7.19 -16.05
CA PHE A 88 22.70 -7.00 -14.73
C PHE A 88 23.20 -8.08 -13.77
N PRO A 89 23.75 -7.72 -12.60
CA PRO A 89 24.03 -6.36 -12.13
C PRO A 89 25.12 -5.66 -12.98
N LEU A 90 25.04 -4.32 -13.06
CA LEU A 90 25.94 -3.48 -13.87
C LEU A 90 27.37 -3.46 -13.34
N SER A 91 27.50 -3.39 -12.01
CA SER A 91 28.76 -3.45 -11.26
C SER A 91 28.87 -4.81 -10.58
N GLY A 92 30.06 -5.40 -10.64
CA GLY A 92 30.40 -6.58 -9.87
C GLY A 92 31.48 -6.29 -8.84
N ASP A 93 31.58 -7.16 -7.84
CA ASP A 93 32.60 -7.19 -6.79
C ASP A 93 32.93 -8.65 -6.43
N THR A 94 33.78 -8.88 -5.42
CA THR A 94 34.22 -10.19 -4.93
C THR A 94 33.07 -11.13 -4.57
N THR A 95 31.90 -10.61 -4.16
CA THR A 95 30.71 -11.41 -3.80
C THR A 95 29.67 -11.48 -4.90
N LEU A 96 29.68 -10.57 -5.89
CA LEU A 96 28.63 -10.44 -6.89
C LEU A 96 29.26 -10.21 -8.26
N MET A 97 29.31 -11.23 -9.11
CA MET A 97 29.91 -11.11 -10.43
C MET A 97 29.06 -10.23 -11.35
N LYS A 98 29.71 -9.43 -12.21
CA LYS A 98 29.02 -8.67 -13.26
C LYS A 98 28.30 -9.65 -14.18
N GLY A 99 27.01 -9.42 -14.42
CA GLY A 99 26.21 -10.32 -15.25
C GLY A 99 26.66 -10.34 -16.72
N MET A 100 26.25 -11.38 -17.45
CA MET A 100 26.42 -11.40 -18.91
C MET A 100 25.52 -10.34 -19.56
N PRO A 101 26.01 -9.53 -20.50
CA PRO A 101 25.17 -8.59 -21.24
C PRO A 101 24.07 -9.31 -22.01
N ARG A 102 22.83 -9.01 -21.68
CA ARG A 102 21.65 -9.56 -22.37
C ARG A 102 20.51 -8.56 -22.35
N ASN A 103 19.56 -8.72 -23.27
CA ASN A 103 18.34 -7.94 -23.34
C ASN A 103 17.09 -8.83 -23.20
N TYR A 104 17.25 -10.04 -22.69
CA TYR A 104 16.18 -10.96 -22.34
C TYR A 104 16.62 -11.85 -21.18
N GLU A 105 15.65 -12.41 -20.48
CA GLU A 105 15.84 -13.41 -19.43
C GLU A 105 15.06 -14.68 -19.79
N LEU A 106 15.62 -15.83 -19.44
CA LEU A 106 14.98 -17.14 -19.57
C LEU A 106 14.56 -17.60 -18.17
N TYR A 107 13.29 -17.91 -18.00
CA TYR A 107 12.75 -18.40 -16.75
C TYR A 107 12.22 -19.82 -16.91
N ASP A 108 12.40 -20.65 -15.89
CA ASP A 108 11.52 -21.79 -15.71
C ASP A 108 10.11 -21.30 -15.32
N PRO A 109 9.03 -22.04 -15.66
CA PRO A 109 7.66 -21.55 -15.46
C PRO A 109 7.34 -21.11 -14.03
N LEU A 110 7.85 -21.84 -13.03
CA LEU A 110 7.60 -21.53 -11.62
C LEU A 110 8.41 -20.33 -11.15
N ASP A 111 9.66 -20.18 -11.61
CA ASP A 111 10.49 -19.02 -11.29
C ASP A 111 9.91 -17.74 -11.91
N PHE A 112 9.37 -17.85 -13.12
CA PHE A 112 8.65 -16.74 -13.75
C PHE A 112 7.46 -16.29 -12.91
N LEU A 113 6.64 -17.25 -12.43
CA LEU A 113 5.50 -16.92 -11.56
C LEU A 113 5.98 -16.28 -10.26
N ALA A 114 7.03 -16.83 -9.64
CA ALA A 114 7.61 -16.25 -8.43
C ALA A 114 8.02 -14.79 -8.66
N GLU A 115 8.80 -14.52 -9.71
CA GLU A 115 9.27 -13.18 -10.07
C GLU A 115 8.11 -12.21 -10.36
N VAL A 116 7.10 -12.67 -11.13
CA VAL A 116 5.90 -11.87 -11.41
C VAL A 116 5.12 -11.58 -10.13
N THR A 117 5.11 -12.46 -9.13
CA THR A 117 4.35 -12.25 -7.89
C THR A 117 5.08 -11.45 -6.82
N GLN A 118 6.37 -11.12 -6.98
CA GLN A 118 7.14 -10.38 -5.96
C GLN A 118 6.57 -8.99 -5.62
N HIS A 119 5.85 -8.37 -6.56
CA HIS A 119 5.21 -7.06 -6.31
C HIS A 119 3.91 -7.16 -5.51
N ILE A 120 3.38 -8.37 -5.29
CA ILE A 120 2.17 -8.60 -4.50
C ILE A 120 2.57 -8.58 -3.03
N PRO A 121 2.09 -7.61 -2.23
CA PRO A 121 2.49 -7.51 -0.82
C PRO A 121 1.95 -8.67 0.01
N ASP A 122 2.65 -8.99 1.11
CA ASP A 122 2.22 -10.05 2.01
C ASP A 122 0.87 -9.73 2.67
N LYS A 123 0.17 -10.78 3.13
CA LYS A 123 -1.11 -10.61 3.82
C LYS A 123 -0.93 -9.76 5.07
N GLY A 124 -1.60 -8.61 5.10
CA GLY A 124 -1.54 -7.66 6.22
C GLY A 124 -0.36 -6.69 6.14
N GLU A 125 0.44 -6.72 5.08
CA GLU A 125 1.54 -5.80 4.92
C GLU A 125 1.04 -4.37 4.67
N HIS A 126 1.61 -3.41 5.40
CA HIS A 126 1.31 -2.00 5.24
C HIS A 126 2.00 -1.43 3.98
N GLN A 127 1.24 -1.25 2.90
CA GLN A 127 1.73 -0.69 1.64
C GLN A 127 2.02 0.82 1.71
N ILE A 128 1.36 1.54 2.62
CA ILE A 128 1.52 2.99 2.79
C ILE A 128 2.20 3.26 4.13
N ARG A 129 3.44 3.75 4.07
CA ARG A 129 4.21 4.14 5.26
C ARG A 129 4.25 5.66 5.37
N TYR A 130 3.61 6.20 6.40
CA TYR A 130 3.61 7.63 6.67
C TYR A 130 4.78 8.03 7.57
N TYR A 131 5.56 9.03 7.16
CA TYR A 131 6.71 9.54 7.91
C TYR A 131 6.51 10.97 8.40
N GLY A 132 7.33 11.36 9.37
CA GLY A 132 7.39 12.73 9.89
C GLY A 132 6.03 13.25 10.35
N TRP A 133 5.60 14.37 9.75
CA TRP A 133 4.33 15.04 10.06
C TRP A 133 3.11 14.15 9.84
N TYR A 134 3.13 13.30 8.81
CA TYR A 134 2.01 12.43 8.45
C TYR A 134 2.00 11.09 9.21
N SER A 135 3.06 10.78 9.97
CA SER A 135 3.13 9.54 10.75
C SER A 135 1.94 9.38 11.71
N ASN A 136 1.49 8.15 11.94
CA ASN A 136 0.36 7.86 12.84
C ASN A 136 0.57 8.45 14.25
N LYS A 137 1.80 8.35 14.78
CA LYS A 137 2.17 8.95 16.07
C LYS A 137 2.01 10.46 16.05
N LYS A 138 2.55 11.14 15.03
CA LYS A 138 2.51 12.61 14.96
C LYS A 138 1.09 13.13 14.74
N ARG A 139 0.31 12.48 13.86
CA ARG A 139 -1.12 12.78 13.70
C ARG A 139 -1.88 12.63 15.02
N GLY A 140 -1.68 11.53 15.75
CA GLY A 140 -2.32 11.31 17.05
C GLY A 140 -1.92 12.34 18.10
N GLN A 141 -0.64 12.73 18.16
CA GLN A 141 -0.17 13.81 19.04
C GLN A 141 -0.76 15.17 18.66
N ASN A 142 -0.80 15.49 17.37
CA ASN A 142 -1.37 16.72 16.86
C ASN A 142 -2.87 16.79 17.16
N LEU A 143 -3.62 15.71 16.96
CA LEU A 143 -5.03 15.58 17.35
C LEU A 143 -5.22 15.86 18.85
N LYS A 144 -4.39 15.28 19.72
CA LYS A 144 -4.45 15.54 21.17
C LYS A 144 -4.11 17.00 21.52
N LYS A 145 -3.11 17.59 20.85
CA LYS A 145 -2.71 18.99 21.05
C LYS A 145 -3.81 19.94 20.60
N MET A 146 -4.41 19.69 19.43
CA MET A 146 -5.54 20.47 18.91
C MET A 146 -6.78 20.32 19.78
N ALA A 147 -7.08 19.11 20.26
CA ALA A 147 -8.16 18.88 21.21
C ALA A 147 -7.92 19.64 22.54
N LYS A 148 -6.69 19.63 23.09
CA LYS A 148 -6.34 20.43 24.27
C LYS A 148 -6.51 21.93 24.03
N LEU A 149 -6.06 22.42 22.88
CA LEU A 149 -6.23 23.82 22.49
C LEU A 149 -7.71 24.19 22.39
N ALA A 150 -8.52 23.38 21.70
CA ALA A 150 -9.96 23.57 21.56
C ALA A 150 -10.69 23.53 22.91
N HIS A 151 -10.27 22.65 23.82
CA HIS A 151 -10.84 22.54 25.17
C HIS A 151 -10.49 23.75 26.04
N ALA A 152 -9.29 24.31 25.88
CA ALA A 152 -8.85 25.52 26.55
C ALA A 152 -9.52 26.79 26.00
N SER A 153 -9.86 26.81 24.71
CA SER A 153 -10.56 27.93 24.07
C SER A 153 -12.08 27.86 24.18
N GLY A 154 -12.65 26.85 24.86
CA GLY A 154 -14.11 26.70 25.01
C GLY A 154 -14.86 26.44 23.69
N SER A 155 -14.15 26.30 22.57
CA SER A 155 -14.71 26.11 21.23
C SER A 155 -14.85 24.61 20.96
N GLY A 156 -15.84 24.01 21.60
CA GLY A 156 -16.35 22.71 21.18
C GLY A 156 -16.96 22.83 19.79
N GLU A 157 -16.36 22.21 18.78
CA GLU A 157 -17.00 22.06 17.46
C GLU A 157 -18.40 21.44 17.64
N PRO A 158 -19.42 21.94 16.92
CA PRO A 158 -20.78 21.47 17.07
C PRO A 158 -20.87 19.96 16.80
N ASP A 159 -21.71 19.25 17.57
CA ASP A 159 -21.93 17.81 17.40
C ASP A 159 -22.76 17.54 16.14
N THR A 160 -22.05 17.51 15.01
CA THR A 160 -22.66 17.31 13.70
C THR A 160 -23.31 15.93 13.58
N PRO A 161 -24.37 15.78 12.77
CA PRO A 161 -24.97 14.47 12.48
C PRO A 161 -23.95 13.43 11.99
N TYR A 162 -22.91 13.88 11.26
CA TYR A 162 -21.81 13.04 10.80
C TYR A 162 -20.96 12.51 11.98
N ARG A 163 -20.62 13.35 12.95
CA ARG A 163 -19.88 12.92 14.15
C ARG A 163 -20.63 11.90 14.99
N ARG A 164 -21.96 12.04 15.11
CA ARG A 164 -22.81 11.04 15.78
C ARG A 164 -22.78 9.69 15.07
N LYS A 165 -22.78 9.67 13.73
CA LYS A 165 -22.62 8.43 12.94
C LYS A 165 -21.25 7.78 13.16
N CYS A 166 -20.17 8.56 13.24
CA CYS A 166 -18.83 8.01 13.51
C CYS A 166 -18.66 7.42 14.92
N ARG A 167 -19.56 7.72 15.86
CA ARG A 167 -19.55 7.19 17.25
C ARG A 167 -20.52 6.03 17.46
N MET A 168 -21.14 5.53 16.40
CA MET A 168 -22.03 4.38 16.50
C MET A 168 -21.27 3.18 17.07
N THR A 169 -21.88 2.49 18.03
CA THR A 169 -21.32 1.26 18.58
C THR A 169 -21.33 0.17 17.51
N TRP A 170 -20.47 -0.84 17.65
CA TRP A 170 -20.46 -2.01 16.77
C TRP A 170 -21.88 -2.59 16.58
N ALA A 171 -22.64 -2.75 17.67
CA ALA A 171 -24.02 -3.25 17.62
C ALA A 171 -24.97 -2.34 16.81
N ALA A 172 -24.82 -1.01 16.94
CA ALA A 172 -25.60 -0.06 16.16
C ALA A 172 -25.28 -0.12 14.66
N LEU A 173 -24.02 -0.39 14.30
CA LEU A 173 -23.62 -0.58 12.91
C LEU A 173 -24.19 -1.87 12.32
N ILE A 174 -24.13 -3.00 13.05
CA ILE A 174 -24.75 -4.26 12.62
C ILE A 174 -26.25 -4.06 12.40
N ARG A 175 -26.93 -3.39 13.33
CA ARG A 175 -28.36 -3.08 13.21
C ARG A 175 -28.68 -2.17 12.02
N ALA A 176 -27.81 -1.23 11.69
CA ALA A 176 -28.03 -0.34 10.55
C ALA A 176 -27.81 -1.04 9.19
N VAL A 177 -26.88 -1.99 9.10
CA VAL A 177 -26.51 -2.67 7.84
C VAL A 177 -27.36 -3.92 7.59
N PHE A 178 -27.56 -4.73 8.64
CA PHE A 178 -28.23 -6.02 8.54
C PHE A 178 -29.65 -5.99 9.10
N GLU A 179 -30.11 -4.85 9.63
CA GLU A 179 -31.44 -4.69 10.24
C GLU A 179 -31.70 -5.64 11.44
N VAL A 180 -30.63 -6.25 11.98
CA VAL A 180 -30.66 -7.17 13.13
C VAL A 180 -29.95 -6.55 14.32
N ASP A 181 -30.57 -6.56 15.50
CA ASP A 181 -29.92 -6.15 16.75
C ASP A 181 -29.16 -7.34 17.36
N PRO A 182 -27.81 -7.37 17.30
CA PRO A 182 -27.04 -8.50 17.78
C PRO A 182 -27.04 -8.64 19.32
N LEU A 183 -27.49 -7.62 20.05
CA LEU A 183 -27.60 -7.65 21.50
C LEU A 183 -29.03 -7.95 21.97
N LYS A 184 -29.96 -8.28 21.08
CA LYS A 184 -31.30 -8.72 21.47
C LYS A 184 -31.35 -10.24 21.55
N CYS A 185 -31.71 -10.78 22.71
CA CYS A 185 -31.86 -12.23 22.87
C CYS A 185 -33.01 -12.75 21.99
N PRO A 186 -32.77 -13.79 21.17
CA PRO A 186 -33.82 -14.34 20.30
C PRO A 186 -34.91 -15.08 21.08
N THR A 187 -34.64 -15.55 22.31
CA THR A 187 -35.59 -16.34 23.11
C THR A 187 -36.48 -15.46 24.00
N CYS A 188 -35.90 -14.48 24.72
CA CYS A 188 -36.64 -13.67 25.68
C CYS A 188 -36.77 -12.19 25.30
N GLY A 189 -36.09 -11.73 24.24
CA GLY A 189 -36.13 -10.33 23.79
C GLY A 189 -35.33 -9.35 24.66
N GLY A 190 -34.71 -9.81 25.76
CA GLY A 190 -33.89 -8.98 26.64
C GLY A 190 -32.55 -8.57 26.02
N THR A 191 -31.91 -7.55 26.61
CA THR A 191 -30.60 -7.05 26.17
C THR A 191 -29.46 -7.93 26.68
N MET A 192 -28.70 -8.52 25.77
CA MET A 192 -27.50 -9.31 26.02
C MET A 192 -26.28 -8.39 26.29
N LYS A 193 -25.31 -8.91 27.06
CA LYS A 193 -24.03 -8.24 27.32
C LYS A 193 -22.89 -9.09 26.76
N ILE A 194 -21.86 -8.42 26.24
CA ILE A 194 -20.64 -9.08 25.78
C ILE A 194 -19.85 -9.54 27.01
N VAL A 195 -19.54 -10.83 27.08
CA VAL A 195 -18.77 -11.42 28.19
C VAL A 195 -17.27 -11.42 27.87
N SER A 196 -16.90 -11.86 26.66
CA SER A 196 -15.50 -11.94 26.21
C SER A 196 -15.41 -11.96 24.69
N PHE A 197 -14.24 -11.61 24.16
CA PHE A 197 -13.87 -11.83 22.75
C PHE A 197 -13.02 -13.10 22.66
N ILE A 198 -13.32 -13.96 21.68
CA ILE A 198 -12.62 -15.23 21.45
C ILE A 198 -12.01 -15.15 20.05
N GLU A 199 -10.69 -15.22 19.97
CA GLU A 199 -9.93 -15.05 18.72
C GLU A 199 -9.28 -16.35 18.22
N GLU A 200 -9.21 -17.39 19.06
CA GLU A 200 -8.56 -18.66 18.70
C GLU A 200 -9.51 -19.60 17.93
N ASP A 201 -9.14 -19.92 16.69
CA ASP A 201 -9.98 -20.70 15.76
C ASP A 201 -10.45 -22.04 16.34
N VAL A 202 -9.56 -22.76 17.03
CA VAL A 202 -9.87 -24.07 17.63
C VAL A 202 -10.94 -23.95 18.71
N VAL A 203 -10.91 -22.86 19.49
CA VAL A 203 -11.90 -22.59 20.55
C VAL A 203 -13.23 -22.17 19.93
N ILE A 204 -13.19 -21.30 18.92
CA ILE A 204 -14.38 -20.86 18.17
C ILE A 204 -15.09 -22.08 17.57
N GLU A 205 -14.37 -22.96 16.90
CA GLU A 205 -14.91 -24.18 16.32
C GLU A 205 -15.57 -25.07 17.37
N LYS A 206 -14.87 -25.34 18.48
CA LYS A 206 -15.39 -26.19 19.57
C LYS A 206 -16.70 -25.64 20.13
N ILE A 207 -16.79 -24.34 20.37
CA ILE A 207 -18.00 -23.67 20.88
C ILE A 207 -19.13 -23.76 19.85
N LEU A 208 -18.85 -23.43 18.59
CA LEU A 208 -19.86 -23.46 17.53
C LEU A 208 -20.39 -24.88 17.25
N ARG A 209 -19.53 -25.91 17.32
CA ARG A 209 -19.95 -27.31 17.20
C ARG A 209 -20.85 -27.72 18.37
N HIS A 210 -20.49 -27.35 19.60
CA HIS A 210 -21.33 -27.60 20.78
C HIS A 210 -22.71 -26.93 20.65
N CYS A 211 -22.76 -25.70 20.13
CA CYS A 211 -23.99 -24.96 19.86
C CYS A 211 -24.74 -25.42 18.60
N LYS A 212 -24.21 -26.39 17.83
CA LYS A 212 -24.74 -26.83 16.52
C LYS A 212 -24.87 -25.70 15.48
N LEU A 213 -23.99 -24.70 15.58
CA LEU A 213 -23.92 -23.55 14.67
C LEU A 213 -22.74 -23.63 13.70
N TRP A 214 -21.84 -24.60 13.87
CA TRP A 214 -20.73 -24.81 12.94
C TRP A 214 -21.24 -25.25 11.57
N LYS A 215 -20.76 -24.58 10.52
CA LYS A 215 -20.99 -24.95 9.14
C LYS A 215 -19.63 -25.23 8.51
N ASP A 216 -19.44 -26.44 8.01
CA ASP A 216 -18.27 -26.74 7.21
C ASP A 216 -18.35 -25.87 5.94
N PHE A 217 -17.34 -25.02 5.73
CA PHE A 217 -17.27 -24.23 4.51
C PHE A 217 -17.15 -25.22 3.34
N PRO A 218 -18.06 -25.20 2.35
CA PRO A 218 -17.87 -26.02 1.18
C PRO A 218 -16.52 -25.62 0.56
N ALA A 219 -15.74 -26.62 0.15
CA ALA A 219 -14.52 -26.36 -0.62
C ALA A 219 -14.89 -25.42 -1.77
N ARG A 220 -14.07 -24.38 -1.98
CA ARG A 220 -14.25 -23.49 -3.13
C ARG A 220 -14.37 -24.38 -4.36
N PRO A 221 -15.42 -24.24 -5.19
CA PRO A 221 -15.54 -25.05 -6.39
C PRO A 221 -14.27 -24.87 -7.24
N PRO A 222 -13.77 -25.93 -7.89
CA PRO A 222 -12.60 -25.82 -8.75
C PRO A 222 -12.82 -24.68 -9.75
N PRO A 223 -11.76 -23.94 -10.13
CA PRO A 223 -11.87 -22.93 -11.18
C PRO A 223 -12.54 -23.58 -12.39
N VAL A 224 -13.59 -22.94 -12.92
CA VAL A 224 -14.22 -23.41 -14.15
C VAL A 224 -13.12 -23.50 -15.21
N GLU A 225 -12.93 -24.67 -15.80
CA GLU A 225 -11.99 -24.85 -16.92
C GLU A 225 -12.40 -23.88 -18.03
N ARG A 226 -11.69 -22.76 -18.12
CA ARG A 226 -11.80 -21.87 -19.26
C ARG A 226 -11.06 -22.58 -20.38
N ILE A 227 -11.81 -23.10 -21.36
CA ILE A 227 -11.25 -23.48 -22.66
C ILE A 227 -10.58 -22.22 -23.20
N VAL A 228 -9.25 -22.16 -23.12
CA VAL A 228 -8.46 -21.09 -23.72
C VAL A 228 -8.51 -21.35 -25.21
N THR A 229 -9.49 -20.78 -25.91
CA THR A 229 -9.44 -20.70 -27.37
C THR A 229 -8.25 -19.80 -27.71
N PRO A 230 -7.23 -20.29 -28.42
CA PRO A 230 -6.12 -19.45 -28.84
C PRO A 230 -6.69 -18.35 -29.73
N VAL A 231 -6.64 -17.10 -29.25
CA VAL A 231 -6.90 -15.93 -30.08
C VAL A 231 -5.70 -15.83 -31.02
N LEU A 232 -5.85 -16.39 -32.22
CA LEU A 232 -4.96 -16.08 -33.33
C LEU A 232 -5.18 -14.62 -33.68
N ILE A 233 -4.32 -13.76 -33.14
CA ILE A 233 -4.20 -12.38 -33.60
C ILE A 233 -3.50 -12.47 -34.96
N THR A 234 -4.28 -12.44 -36.03
CA THR A 234 -3.82 -12.20 -37.41
C THR A 234 -3.41 -10.75 -37.58
#